data_AF-A0A2E6EJN8-F1
#
_entry.id   AF-A0A2E6EJN8-F1
#
_cell.length_a   1.000
_cell.length_b   1.000
_cell.length_c   1.000
_cell.angle_alpha   90.00
_cell.angle_beta   90.00
_cell.angle_gamma   90.00
#
_symmetry.space_group_name_H-M   'P 1'
#
loop_
_entity.id
_entity.type
_entity.pdbx_description
1 polymer ?
#
loop_
_entity_poly.entity_id
_entity_poly.type
_entity_poly.pdbx_seq_one_letter_code
_entity_poly.pdbx_strand_id
1 'polypeptide(L)'
;MKPIKDQFWLLLCIVFFTACGTGEGPAQDAVTDDQTLGLITTLGLHFTPEGGGDALSFFWRDSQGESAPLVDQIPLPDGSNHGHHDTQNYILEIEAWNDLEEPPRDVTLDIQEASEEFQFFFTGSGVEGPATGDNSGAVISHAYADTDAGGLPLGLSNTVSTLDWGSGELTVTLRHLLDGDGHSVKEDGLVGDVAAGSFASIAGENKLQVTFDLEVQ
;
A
#
# COMPACT_ATOMS: atom_id res chain seq x y z
N MET A 1 -43.47 -71.34 -42.15
CA MET A 1 -42.25 -70.62 -42.57
C MET A 1 -42.63 -69.14 -42.69
N LYS A 2 -41.81 -68.26 -42.10
CA LYS A 2 -42.09 -66.81 -41.92
C LYS A 2 -42.18 -66.05 -43.26
N PRO A 3 -43.00 -64.98 -43.33
CA PRO A 3 -43.17 -64.15 -44.53
C PRO A 3 -42.09 -63.07 -44.69
N ILE A 4 -41.97 -62.64 -45.95
CA ILE A 4 -41.14 -61.56 -46.52
C ILE A 4 -41.38 -60.22 -45.80
N LYS A 5 -40.29 -59.48 -45.56
CA LYS A 5 -40.30 -58.17 -44.89
C LYS A 5 -39.67 -57.15 -45.83
N ASP A 6 -40.51 -56.45 -46.58
CA ASP A 6 -40.13 -55.27 -47.37
C ASP A 6 -39.98 -54.07 -46.43
N GLN A 7 -38.74 -53.57 -46.31
CA GLN A 7 -38.42 -52.39 -45.50
C GLN A 7 -38.59 -51.12 -46.33
N PHE A 8 -39.73 -50.48 -46.11
CA PHE A 8 -40.07 -49.12 -46.50
C PHE A 8 -39.17 -48.14 -45.70
N TRP A 9 -38.18 -47.52 -46.37
CA TRP A 9 -37.33 -46.47 -45.80
C TRP A 9 -38.11 -45.14 -45.78
N LEU A 10 -38.70 -44.81 -44.62
CA LEU A 10 -39.35 -43.52 -44.36
C LEU A 10 -38.30 -42.51 -43.88
N LEU A 11 -38.17 -41.42 -44.64
CA LEU A 11 -37.37 -40.23 -44.35
C LEU A 11 -37.91 -39.50 -43.11
N LEU A 12 -37.11 -39.44 -42.03
CA LEU A 12 -37.41 -38.66 -40.82
C LEU A 12 -36.65 -37.34 -40.85
N CYS A 13 -37.32 -36.26 -41.26
CA CYS A 13 -36.86 -34.89 -41.04
C CYS A 13 -36.98 -34.56 -39.54
N ILE A 14 -35.87 -34.59 -38.82
CA ILE A 14 -35.80 -34.07 -37.45
C ILE A 14 -35.55 -32.56 -37.54
N VAL A 15 -36.59 -31.78 -37.31
CA VAL A 15 -36.51 -30.35 -36.98
C VAL A 15 -36.23 -30.26 -35.49
N PHE A 16 -35.04 -29.83 -35.11
CA PHE A 16 -34.76 -29.42 -33.73
C PHE A 16 -35.12 -27.94 -33.58
N PHE A 17 -36.20 -27.68 -32.83
CA PHE A 17 -36.43 -26.38 -32.21
C PHE A 17 -35.54 -26.30 -30.96
N THR A 18 -34.52 -25.43 -30.98
CA THR A 18 -33.82 -25.02 -29.75
C THR A 18 -34.44 -23.72 -29.26
N ALA A 19 -34.95 -23.77 -28.04
CA ALA A 19 -35.63 -22.71 -27.33
C ALA A 19 -34.71 -21.50 -27.06
N CYS A 20 -35.31 -20.31 -27.05
CA CYS A 20 -34.71 -19.06 -26.61
C CYS A 20 -34.99 -18.88 -25.11
N GLY A 21 -33.97 -18.54 -24.33
CA GLY A 21 -34.16 -18.00 -22.98
C GLY A 21 -33.00 -18.23 -22.00
N THR A 22 -32.40 -17.12 -21.58
CA THR A 22 -31.75 -16.88 -20.28
C THR A 22 -30.24 -17.05 -20.23
N GLY A 23 -29.57 -15.92 -19.94
CA GLY A 23 -28.21 -15.88 -19.45
C GLY A 23 -27.34 -14.87 -20.17
N GLU A 24 -27.70 -13.59 -20.07
CA GLU A 24 -26.69 -12.55 -19.90
C GLU A 24 -25.91 -12.94 -18.64
N GLY A 25 -24.86 -13.76 -18.82
CA GLY A 25 -23.81 -13.81 -17.80
C GLY A 25 -23.19 -12.43 -17.79
N PRO A 26 -23.04 -11.77 -16.63
CA PRO A 26 -22.30 -10.52 -16.61
C PRO A 26 -20.95 -10.81 -17.26
N ALA A 27 -20.44 -9.83 -18.00
CA ALA A 27 -19.00 -9.71 -18.17
C ALA A 27 -18.39 -10.06 -16.82
N GLN A 28 -17.36 -10.90 -16.81
CA GLN A 28 -16.59 -11.03 -15.59
C GLN A 28 -16.08 -9.62 -15.32
N ASP A 29 -16.81 -8.90 -14.47
CA ASP A 29 -16.45 -7.60 -13.99
C ASP A 29 -15.04 -7.84 -13.50
N ALA A 30 -14.07 -7.18 -14.14
CA ALA A 30 -12.78 -7.01 -13.53
C ALA A 30 -13.11 -6.53 -12.12
N VAL A 31 -12.87 -7.38 -11.13
CA VAL A 31 -12.86 -6.94 -9.76
C VAL A 31 -11.79 -5.88 -9.76
N THR A 32 -12.19 -4.62 -9.80
CA THR A 32 -11.30 -3.52 -9.53
C THR A 32 -10.77 -3.79 -8.13
N ASP A 33 -9.47 -4.04 -8.01
CA ASP A 33 -8.80 -4.46 -6.78
C ASP A 33 -8.96 -3.46 -5.62
N ASP A 34 -9.53 -2.28 -5.87
CA ASP A 34 -10.04 -1.38 -4.82
C ASP A 34 -11.08 -2.04 -3.88
N GLN A 35 -11.69 -3.17 -4.28
CA GLN A 35 -12.56 -3.97 -3.40
C GLN A 35 -11.78 -4.88 -2.40
N THR A 36 -10.49 -5.14 -2.61
CA THR A 36 -9.71 -6.05 -1.76
C THR A 36 -9.03 -5.32 -0.61
N LEU A 37 -8.65 -4.05 -0.77
CA LEU A 37 -8.10 -3.24 0.31
C LEU A 37 -9.19 -2.86 1.33
N GLY A 38 -9.03 -3.29 2.58
CA GLY A 38 -9.87 -2.84 3.68
C GLY A 38 -9.77 -1.34 3.97
N LEU A 39 -10.77 -0.79 4.66
CA LEU A 39 -10.70 0.61 5.13
C LEU A 39 -9.55 0.77 6.13
N ILE A 40 -8.66 1.74 5.91
CA ILE A 40 -7.59 2.03 6.87
C ILE A 40 -8.05 3.13 7.82
N THR A 41 -8.23 2.77 9.07
CA THR A 41 -8.57 3.71 10.15
C THR A 41 -7.42 3.97 11.10
N THR A 42 -6.40 3.13 11.07
CA THR A 42 -5.19 3.27 11.89
C THR A 42 -3.95 2.96 11.06
N LEU A 43 -2.93 3.79 11.21
CA LEU A 43 -1.59 3.61 10.65
C LEU A 43 -0.58 3.63 11.79
N GLY A 44 0.15 2.53 11.97
CA GLY A 44 1.25 2.39 12.92
C GLY A 44 2.61 2.51 12.23
N LEU A 45 3.50 3.30 12.83
CA LEU A 45 4.91 3.36 12.48
C LEU A 45 5.71 2.82 13.67
N HIS A 46 6.46 1.74 13.46
CA HIS A 46 7.24 1.05 14.50
C HIS A 46 8.73 1.17 14.21
N PHE A 47 9.42 1.98 15.00
CA PHE A 47 10.86 2.20 14.88
C PHE A 47 11.61 1.33 15.89
N THR A 48 12.27 0.28 15.41
CA THR A 48 13.11 -0.61 16.24
C THR A 48 14.58 -0.21 16.10
N PRO A 49 15.26 0.25 17.16
CA PRO A 49 16.69 0.59 17.10
C PRO A 49 17.54 -0.65 16.74
N GLU A 50 18.40 -0.54 15.72
CA GLU A 50 19.27 -1.66 15.31
C GLU A 50 20.32 -2.03 16.38
N GLY A 51 20.65 -1.09 17.27
CA GLY A 51 21.55 -1.31 18.41
C GLY A 51 20.92 -2.11 19.57
N GLY A 52 19.64 -2.49 19.44
CA GLY A 52 18.84 -3.08 20.49
C GLY A 52 18.08 -2.03 21.31
N GLY A 53 17.00 -2.46 21.96
CA GLY A 53 16.06 -1.59 22.68
C GLY A 53 14.62 -2.01 22.41
N ASP A 54 13.67 -1.33 23.04
CA ASP A 54 12.25 -1.50 22.75
C ASP A 54 11.88 -0.69 21.50
N ALA A 55 10.93 -1.20 20.71
CA ALA A 55 10.39 -0.47 19.57
C ALA A 55 9.61 0.78 20.02
N LEU A 56 9.80 1.88 19.30
CA LEU A 56 9.04 3.12 19.46
C LEU A 56 7.88 3.10 18.46
N SER A 57 6.64 3.15 18.94
CA SER A 57 5.45 3.04 18.11
C SER A 57 4.64 4.35 18.13
N PHE A 58 4.33 4.86 16.94
CA PHE A 58 3.57 6.08 16.75
C PHE A 58 2.42 5.85 15.79
N PHE A 59 1.28 6.49 16.05
CA PHE A 59 0.04 6.17 15.34
C PHE A 59 -0.63 7.40 14.77
N TRP A 60 -1.23 7.19 13.61
CA TRP A 60 -2.39 7.96 13.19
C TRP A 60 -3.65 7.13 13.38
N ARG A 61 -4.71 7.77 13.86
CA ARG A 61 -6.03 7.17 14.10
C ARG A 61 -7.11 8.08 13.57
N ASP A 62 -7.92 7.58 12.66
CA ASP A 62 -9.11 8.25 12.19
C ASP A 62 -10.12 8.37 13.33
N SER A 63 -10.66 9.58 13.48
CA SER A 63 -11.65 9.92 14.50
C SER A 63 -13.08 9.51 14.12
N GLN A 64 -13.25 8.76 13.02
CA GLN A 64 -14.55 8.29 12.54
C GLN A 64 -15.55 9.43 12.28
N GLY A 65 -15.03 10.60 11.89
CA GLY A 65 -15.81 11.80 11.66
C GLY A 65 -16.33 12.49 12.94
N GLU A 66 -15.94 12.03 14.13
CA GLU A 66 -16.34 12.68 15.39
C GLU A 66 -15.47 13.88 15.74
N SER A 67 -14.21 13.91 15.31
CA SER A 67 -13.28 15.02 15.57
C SER A 67 -12.22 15.17 14.47
N ALA A 68 -11.09 15.81 14.76
CA ALA A 68 -9.93 15.73 13.88
C ALA A 68 -9.23 14.38 14.11
N PRO A 69 -8.62 13.75 13.09
CA PRO A 69 -7.80 12.56 13.30
C PRO A 69 -6.72 12.83 14.34
N LEU A 70 -6.39 11.80 15.13
CA LEU A 70 -5.30 11.86 16.09
C LEU A 70 -4.02 11.42 15.39
N VAL A 71 -2.99 12.26 15.46
CA VAL A 71 -1.65 11.97 14.95
C VAL A 71 -0.68 12.14 16.12
N ASP A 72 0.10 11.11 16.41
CA ASP A 72 1.17 11.20 17.41
C ASP A 72 2.35 12.03 16.86
N GLN A 73 3.10 12.68 17.74
CA GLN A 73 4.41 13.24 17.36
C GLN A 73 5.46 12.13 17.42
N ILE A 74 6.49 12.22 16.58
CA ILE A 74 7.58 11.24 16.49
C ILE A 74 8.87 11.86 17.06
N PRO A 75 9.14 11.73 18.37
CA PRO A 75 10.44 11.99 18.95
C PRO A 75 11.35 10.75 18.78
N LEU A 76 12.28 10.81 17.83
CA LEU A 76 13.32 9.79 17.69
C LEU A 76 14.57 10.21 18.48
N PRO A 77 15.02 9.41 19.44
CA PRO A 77 16.32 9.65 20.05
C PRO A 77 17.44 9.44 19.03
N ASP A 78 18.50 10.21 19.12
CA ASP A 78 19.74 9.92 18.43
C ASP A 78 20.51 8.79 19.14
N GLY A 79 21.71 8.49 18.64
CA GLY A 79 22.59 7.47 19.21
C GLY A 79 23.37 7.99 20.43
N SER A 80 23.19 9.26 20.80
CA SER A 80 24.05 9.96 21.72
C SER A 80 23.58 9.81 23.15
N ASN A 81 24.56 9.81 24.04
CA ASN A 81 24.38 10.02 25.47
C ASN A 81 25.22 11.22 25.96
N HIS A 82 25.60 12.11 25.03
CA HIS A 82 26.45 13.27 25.25
C HIS A 82 25.92 14.51 24.49
N GLY A 83 26.58 15.66 24.62
CA GLY A 83 26.13 16.93 24.02
C GLY A 83 26.45 17.11 22.53
N HIS A 84 26.37 16.06 21.71
CA HIS A 84 26.51 16.10 20.24
C HIS A 84 25.71 14.98 19.59
N HIS A 85 25.31 15.16 18.32
CA HIS A 85 24.56 14.16 17.55
C HIS A 85 25.40 12.93 17.23
N ASP A 86 24.83 11.74 17.46
CA ASP A 86 25.34 10.47 16.95
C ASP A 86 24.24 9.77 16.13
N THR A 87 24.58 9.20 14.97
CA THR A 87 23.60 8.49 14.14
C THR A 87 23.03 7.27 14.86
N GLN A 88 21.70 7.18 14.91
CA GLN A 88 20.95 5.99 15.30
C GLN A 88 20.19 5.45 14.08
N ASN A 89 20.35 4.15 13.84
CA ASN A 89 19.61 3.43 12.81
C ASN A 89 18.39 2.73 13.41
N TYR A 90 17.31 2.74 12.65
CA TYR A 90 16.06 2.09 12.96
C TYR A 90 15.61 1.22 11.80
N ILE A 91 15.07 0.05 12.13
CA ILE A 91 14.14 -0.66 11.26
C ILE A 91 12.78 -0.02 11.47
N LEU A 92 12.16 0.47 10.39
CA LEU A 92 10.82 1.03 10.40
C LEU A 92 9.84 0.04 9.77
N GLU A 93 8.91 -0.47 10.56
CA GLU A 93 7.80 -1.30 10.08
C GLU A 93 6.50 -0.50 10.06
N ILE A 94 5.72 -0.67 9.00
CA ILE A 94 4.42 -0.04 8.81
C ILE A 94 3.31 -1.06 9.02
N GLU A 95 2.31 -0.67 9.78
CA GLU A 95 1.12 -1.48 10.04
C GLU A 95 -0.14 -0.66 9.73
N ALA A 96 -1.15 -1.28 9.13
CA ALA A 96 -2.42 -0.64 8.78
C ALA A 96 -3.60 -1.49 9.26
N TRP A 97 -4.57 -0.86 9.93
CA TRP A 97 -5.72 -1.55 10.52
C TRP A 97 -7.06 -0.91 10.17
N ASN A 98 -8.09 -1.75 10.17
CA ASN A 98 -9.50 -1.38 10.22
C ASN A 98 -10.06 -1.67 11.62
N ASP A 99 -10.09 -0.65 12.47
CA ASP A 99 -10.61 -0.73 13.84
C ASP A 99 -12.14 -0.63 13.91
N LEU A 100 -12.83 -0.45 12.77
CA LEU A 100 -14.29 -0.45 12.70
C LEU A 100 -14.88 -1.86 12.56
N GLU A 101 -14.07 -2.83 12.17
CA GLU A 101 -14.50 -4.23 12.10
C GLU A 101 -14.48 -4.87 13.51
N GLU A 102 -15.30 -5.90 13.70
CA GLU A 102 -15.35 -6.67 14.94
C GLU A 102 -15.17 -8.17 14.62
N PRO A 103 -13.97 -8.73 14.89
CA PRO A 103 -12.79 -8.10 15.49
C PRO A 103 -12.09 -7.10 14.55
N PRO A 104 -11.26 -6.16 15.07
CA PRO A 104 -10.40 -5.32 14.25
C PRO A 104 -9.59 -6.15 13.25
N ARG A 105 -9.51 -5.66 12.02
CA ARG A 105 -8.86 -6.37 10.91
C ARG A 105 -7.53 -5.73 10.58
N ASP A 106 -6.51 -6.56 10.43
CA ASP A 106 -5.21 -6.17 9.89
C ASP A 106 -5.32 -6.01 8.36
N VAL A 107 -5.18 -4.78 7.88
CA VAL A 107 -5.21 -4.40 6.45
C VAL A 107 -3.79 -4.49 5.84
N THR A 108 -2.76 -4.63 6.66
CA THR A 108 -1.37 -4.82 6.21
C THR A 108 -1.24 -6.06 5.32
N LEU A 109 -1.99 -7.12 5.65
CA LEU A 109 -2.03 -8.34 4.86
C LEU A 109 -2.64 -8.12 3.47
N ASP A 110 -3.71 -7.33 3.37
CA ASP A 110 -4.33 -7.01 2.08
C ASP A 110 -3.34 -6.24 1.18
N ILE A 111 -2.61 -5.27 1.76
CA ILE A 111 -1.55 -4.51 1.06
C ILE A 111 -0.42 -5.43 0.59
N GLN A 112 -0.02 -6.40 1.41
CA GLN A 112 1.02 -7.36 1.06
C GLN A 112 0.58 -8.31 -0.07
N GLU A 113 -0.66 -8.81 0.00
CA GLU A 113 -1.24 -9.67 -1.03
C GLU A 113 -1.37 -8.94 -2.37
N ALA A 114 -1.75 -7.66 -2.34
CA ALA A 114 -1.83 -6.77 -3.51
C ALA A 114 -0.55 -5.94 -3.74
N SER A 115 0.62 -6.45 -3.35
CA SER A 115 1.88 -5.69 -3.36
C SER A 115 2.33 -5.18 -4.75
N GLU A 116 1.86 -5.78 -5.84
CA GLU A 116 2.12 -5.31 -7.22
C GLU A 116 1.29 -4.08 -7.60
N GLU A 117 0.29 -3.72 -6.79
CA GLU A 117 -0.59 -2.57 -7.03
C GLU A 117 -0.42 -1.48 -5.97
N PHE A 118 0.15 -1.79 -4.82
CA PHE A 118 0.33 -0.85 -3.71
C PHE A 118 1.79 -0.51 -3.45
N GLN A 119 2.01 0.72 -2.97
CA GLN A 119 3.29 1.17 -2.48
C GLN A 119 3.12 2.29 -1.45
N PHE A 120 3.89 2.21 -0.36
CA PHE A 120 4.10 3.31 0.57
C PHE A 120 5.20 4.25 0.08
N PHE A 121 4.94 5.55 0.19
CA PHE A 121 5.87 6.63 -0.12
C PHE A 121 6.13 7.45 1.13
N PHE A 122 7.41 7.79 1.33
CA PHE A 122 7.89 8.52 2.50
C PHE A 122 8.46 9.85 2.04
N THR A 123 7.78 10.94 2.39
CA THR A 123 8.15 12.30 2.00
C THR A 123 8.17 13.22 3.22
N GLY A 124 8.46 14.51 3.02
CA GLY A 124 8.32 15.53 4.06
C GLY A 124 9.61 16.33 4.25
N SER A 125 9.49 17.43 4.99
CA SER A 125 10.61 18.36 5.19
C SER A 125 11.75 17.73 5.99
N GLY A 126 11.45 16.79 6.88
CA GLY A 126 12.43 16.10 7.73
C GLY A 126 13.10 14.89 7.09
N VAL A 127 12.76 14.53 5.84
CA VAL A 127 13.15 13.26 5.22
C VAL A 127 14.01 13.46 3.99
N GLU A 128 15.19 12.84 3.99
CA GLU A 128 16.00 12.59 2.78
C GLU A 128 15.80 11.12 2.37
N GLY A 129 15.35 10.87 1.14
CA GLY A 129 15.06 9.50 0.71
C GLY A 129 14.64 9.43 -0.76
N PRO A 130 14.33 8.22 -1.27
CA PRO A 130 14.06 8.02 -2.69
C PRO A 130 12.92 8.88 -3.25
N ALA A 131 11.91 9.20 -2.44
CA ALA A 131 10.75 10.01 -2.83
C ALA A 131 10.89 11.51 -2.52
N THR A 132 12.00 11.96 -1.93
CA THR A 132 12.30 13.38 -1.70
C THR A 132 13.54 13.87 -2.46
N GLY A 133 14.46 12.96 -2.80
CA GLY A 133 15.75 13.29 -3.38
C GLY A 133 16.67 13.96 -2.36
N ASP A 134 17.68 14.70 -2.85
CA ASP A 134 18.60 15.46 -2.00
C ASP A 134 17.83 16.48 -1.15
N ASN A 135 17.89 16.36 0.18
CA ASN A 135 17.18 17.25 1.10
C ASN A 135 18.09 17.70 2.24
N SER A 136 18.74 18.86 2.06
CA SER A 136 19.64 19.43 3.06
C SER A 136 18.98 19.84 4.38
N GLY A 137 17.65 19.89 4.42
CA GLY A 137 16.89 20.20 5.64
C GLY A 137 16.41 18.96 6.39
N ALA A 138 16.70 17.76 5.88
CA ALA A 138 16.28 16.51 6.49
C ALA A 138 17.01 16.27 7.82
N VAL A 139 16.27 15.71 8.77
CA VAL A 139 16.79 15.25 10.07
C VAL A 139 16.93 13.73 10.12
N ILE A 140 16.28 13.03 9.19
CA ILE A 140 16.45 11.59 8.97
C ILE A 140 16.70 11.28 7.49
N SER A 141 17.39 10.17 7.25
CA SER A 141 17.41 9.50 5.96
C SER A 141 16.48 8.28 5.98
N HIS A 142 15.85 7.96 4.85
CA HIS A 142 14.95 6.83 4.66
C HIS A 142 15.41 5.97 3.46
N ALA A 143 15.27 4.65 3.59
CA ALA A 143 15.33 3.73 2.46
C ALA A 143 14.39 2.54 2.63
N TYR A 144 13.90 2.01 1.52
CA TYR A 144 13.08 0.79 1.48
C TYR A 144 13.90 -0.45 1.84
N ALA A 145 13.30 -1.36 2.60
CA ALA A 145 13.91 -2.64 3.00
C ALA A 145 13.14 -3.87 2.48
N ASP A 146 12.06 -3.65 1.73
CA ASP A 146 11.25 -4.68 1.10
C ASP A 146 10.93 -4.35 -0.36
N THR A 147 10.56 -5.39 -1.11
CA THR A 147 10.08 -5.29 -2.49
C THR A 147 8.95 -6.27 -2.73
N ASP A 148 8.12 -6.00 -3.74
CA ASP A 148 7.19 -6.97 -4.29
C ASP A 148 7.91 -8.06 -5.13
N ALA A 149 7.13 -8.94 -5.76
CA ALA A 149 7.63 -10.02 -6.61
C ALA A 149 8.36 -9.52 -7.88
N GLY A 150 8.08 -8.28 -8.31
CA GLY A 150 8.75 -7.60 -9.41
C GLY A 150 10.07 -6.94 -9.02
N GLY A 151 10.39 -6.90 -7.72
CA GLY A 151 11.56 -6.20 -7.19
C GLY A 151 11.35 -4.70 -7.03
N LEU A 152 10.10 -4.22 -7.07
CA LEU A 152 9.75 -2.81 -6.88
C LEU A 152 9.44 -2.55 -5.40
N PRO A 153 9.73 -1.36 -4.85
CA PRO A 153 9.53 -1.09 -3.43
C PRO A 153 8.07 -1.26 -2.99
N LEU A 154 7.85 -1.81 -1.79
CA LEU A 154 6.51 -1.89 -1.18
C LEU A 154 6.38 -0.89 -0.03
N GLY A 155 7.37 -0.82 0.85
CA GLY A 155 7.46 0.12 1.96
C GLY A 155 6.73 -0.31 3.23
N LEU A 156 6.42 -1.60 3.41
CA LEU A 156 6.00 -2.13 4.71
C LEU A 156 7.20 -2.27 5.66
N SER A 157 8.39 -2.56 5.12
CA SER A 157 9.65 -2.56 5.87
C SER A 157 10.63 -1.55 5.27
N ASN A 158 11.26 -0.76 6.15
CA ASN A 158 12.13 0.34 5.78
C ASN A 158 13.31 0.43 6.75
N THR A 159 14.32 1.20 6.35
CA THR A 159 15.41 1.65 7.23
C THR A 159 15.36 3.16 7.36
N VAL A 160 15.62 3.64 8.57
CA VAL A 160 15.69 5.07 8.89
C VAL A 160 16.97 5.34 9.68
N SER A 161 17.74 6.37 9.32
CA SER A 161 18.93 6.77 10.07
C SER A 161 18.84 8.24 10.45
N THR A 162 19.12 8.57 11.71
CA THR A 162 19.14 9.97 12.17
C THR A 162 20.38 10.72 11.64
N LEU A 163 20.16 11.90 11.09
CA LEU A 163 21.20 12.70 10.41
C LEU A 163 21.73 13.83 11.27
N ASP A 164 20.85 14.56 11.96
CA ASP A 164 21.19 15.64 12.89
C ASP A 164 20.01 15.88 13.83
N TRP A 165 20.24 16.62 14.91
CA TRP A 165 19.17 17.11 15.78
C TRP A 165 18.29 18.12 15.05
N GLY A 166 16.99 18.08 15.34
CA GLY A 166 16.06 19.07 14.83
C GLY A 166 14.68 18.51 14.58
N SER A 167 13.85 19.34 13.93
CA SER A 167 12.46 19.02 13.65
C SER A 167 12.16 19.13 12.16
N GLY A 168 11.26 18.29 11.68
CA GLY A 168 10.67 18.37 10.35
C GLY A 168 9.36 17.61 10.31
N GLU A 169 8.89 17.31 9.11
CA GLU A 169 7.71 16.50 8.89
C GLU A 169 8.08 15.19 8.20
N LEU A 170 7.43 14.10 8.62
CA LEU A 170 7.38 12.83 7.91
C LEU A 170 5.95 12.61 7.40
N THR A 171 5.78 12.58 6.09
CA THR A 171 4.51 12.24 5.45
C THR A 171 4.57 10.83 4.87
N VAL A 172 3.69 9.95 5.35
CA VAL A 172 3.51 8.59 4.85
C VAL A 172 2.28 8.54 3.96
N THR A 173 2.44 8.06 2.73
CA THR A 173 1.35 7.94 1.75
C THR A 173 1.26 6.51 1.24
N LEU A 174 0.11 5.85 1.42
CA LEU A 174 -0.20 4.62 0.69
C LEU A 174 -0.87 5.00 -0.63
N ARG A 175 -0.30 4.53 -1.75
CA ARG A 175 -0.86 4.76 -3.08
C ARG A 175 -1.25 3.45 -3.74
N HIS A 176 -2.43 3.43 -4.33
CA HIS A 176 -2.91 2.39 -5.24
C HIS A 176 -2.53 2.78 -6.66
N LEU A 177 -1.62 2.04 -7.26
CA LEU A 177 -0.98 2.31 -8.54
C LEU A 177 -1.74 1.57 -9.65
N LEU A 178 -3.02 1.90 -9.82
CA LEU A 178 -3.81 1.49 -10.99
C LEU A 178 -4.03 2.66 -11.95
N ASP A 179 -4.12 2.35 -13.24
CA ASP A 179 -4.67 3.28 -14.24
C ASP A 179 -6.21 3.36 -14.16
N GLY A 180 -6.80 4.24 -14.97
CA GLY A 180 -8.25 4.39 -15.03
C GLY A 180 -9.01 3.19 -15.61
N ASP A 181 -8.29 2.24 -16.21
CA ASP A 181 -8.83 0.98 -16.73
C ASP A 181 -8.63 -0.19 -15.73
N GLY A 182 -7.99 0.06 -14.59
CA GLY A 182 -7.76 -0.91 -13.51
C GLY A 182 -6.51 -1.79 -13.69
N HIS A 183 -5.55 -1.40 -14.55
CA HIS A 183 -4.28 -2.12 -14.69
C HIS A 183 -3.20 -1.52 -13.80
N SER A 184 -2.36 -2.36 -13.19
CA SER A 184 -1.20 -1.89 -12.44
C SER A 184 -0.27 -1.06 -13.33
N VAL A 185 0.06 0.12 -12.82
CA VAL A 185 1.06 1.06 -13.35
C VAL A 185 2.25 1.18 -12.41
N LYS A 186 2.42 0.23 -11.49
CA LYS A 186 3.59 0.14 -10.64
C LYS A 186 4.79 -0.26 -11.49
N GLU A 187 5.77 0.62 -11.57
CA GLU A 187 7.00 0.43 -12.33
C GLU A 187 8.21 1.02 -11.60
N ASP A 188 9.41 0.71 -12.10
CA ASP A 188 10.64 1.28 -11.55
C ASP A 188 10.70 2.80 -11.78
N GLY A 189 11.32 3.53 -10.86
CA GLY A 189 11.51 4.97 -10.98
C GLY A 189 10.39 5.84 -10.39
N LEU A 190 9.23 5.30 -10.04
CA LEU A 190 8.10 6.09 -9.50
C LEU A 190 8.46 6.93 -8.27
N VAL A 191 9.36 6.44 -7.41
CA VAL A 191 9.86 7.22 -6.26
C VAL A 191 10.61 8.47 -6.71
N GLY A 192 11.45 8.36 -7.76
CA GLY A 192 12.16 9.48 -8.34
C GLY A 192 11.23 10.48 -9.03
N ASP A 193 10.16 10.00 -9.66
CA ASP A 193 9.14 10.86 -10.26
C ASP A 193 8.39 11.66 -9.19
N VAL A 194 8.08 11.05 -8.03
CA VAL A 194 7.53 11.75 -6.87
C VAL A 194 8.51 12.79 -6.32
N ALA A 195 9.80 12.46 -6.22
CA ALA A 195 10.82 13.40 -5.78
C ALA A 195 10.94 14.61 -6.73
N ALA A 196 10.82 14.40 -8.04
CA ALA A 196 10.97 15.44 -9.05
C ALA A 196 9.72 16.31 -9.23
N GLY A 197 8.52 15.74 -9.07
CA GLY A 197 7.28 16.39 -9.48
C GLY A 197 6.05 16.04 -8.64
N SER A 198 6.22 15.52 -7.43
CA SER A 198 5.17 15.09 -6.50
C SER A 198 4.29 13.94 -7.02
N PHE A 199 3.31 13.54 -6.21
CA PHE A 199 2.27 12.58 -6.58
C PHE A 199 1.46 12.93 -7.83
N ALA A 200 1.47 14.18 -8.30
CA ALA A 200 0.85 14.57 -9.56
C ALA A 200 1.61 14.04 -10.79
N SER A 201 2.85 13.58 -10.62
CA SER A 201 3.71 13.06 -11.70
C SER A 201 3.55 11.57 -11.94
N ILE A 202 2.82 10.86 -11.07
CA ILE A 202 2.57 9.42 -11.19
C ILE A 202 1.07 9.15 -11.25
N ALA A 203 0.66 8.05 -11.88
CA ALA A 203 -0.73 7.60 -11.92
C ALA A 203 -1.16 6.98 -10.57
N GLY A 204 -2.42 6.55 -10.46
CA GLY A 204 -2.97 5.97 -9.24
C GLY A 204 -3.57 6.98 -8.26
N GLU A 205 -4.06 6.46 -7.14
CA GLU A 205 -4.80 7.20 -6.12
C GLU A 205 -4.19 7.02 -4.73
N ASN A 206 -4.12 8.10 -3.95
CA ASN A 206 -3.73 8.00 -2.56
C ASN A 206 -4.89 7.39 -1.77
N LYS A 207 -4.66 6.24 -1.13
CA LYS A 207 -5.63 5.62 -0.21
C LYS A 207 -5.48 6.15 1.21
N LEU A 208 -4.26 6.55 1.58
CA LEU A 208 -3.96 7.19 2.85
C LEU A 208 -2.83 8.21 2.64
N GLN A 209 -2.90 9.34 3.33
CA GLN A 209 -1.80 10.30 3.43
C GLN A 209 -1.83 10.96 4.80
N VAL A 210 -0.77 10.76 5.58
CA VAL A 210 -0.66 11.26 6.96
C VAL A 210 0.67 11.96 7.12
N THR A 211 0.65 13.15 7.72
CA THR A 211 1.86 13.89 8.12
C THR A 211 2.03 13.84 9.62
N PHE A 212 3.20 13.39 10.06
CA PHE A 212 3.65 13.37 11.44
C PHE A 212 4.69 14.48 11.67
N ASP A 213 4.57 15.18 12.79
CA ASP A 213 5.66 16.02 13.30
C ASP A 213 6.80 15.09 13.74
N LEU A 214 7.98 15.27 13.15
CA LEU A 214 9.18 14.49 13.42
C LEU A 214 10.20 15.36 14.15
N GLU A 215 10.78 14.83 15.22
CA GLU A 215 11.88 15.44 15.93
C GLU A 215 12.97 14.39 16.19
N VAL A 216 14.22 14.73 15.89
CA VAL A 216 15.41 13.99 16.32
C VAL A 216 16.01 14.72 17.52
N GLN A 217 16.15 14.00 18.63
CA GLN A 217 16.56 14.53 19.95
C GLN A 217 17.86 13.92 20.46
#